data_AF-A0A6P2ABR2-F1
#
_entry.id   AF-A0A6P2ABR2-F1
#
_cell.length_a   1.000
_cell.length_b   1.000
_cell.length_c   1.000
_cell.angle_alpha   90.00
_cell.angle_beta   90.00
_cell.angle_gamma   90.00
#
_symmetry.space_group_name_H-M   'P 1'
#
loop_
_entity.id
_entity.type
_entity.pdbx_description
1 polymer ?
#
loop_
_entity_poly.entity_id
_entity_poly.type
_entity_poly.pdbx_seq_one_letter_code
_entity_poly.pdbx_strand_id
1 'polypeptide(L)' 'MSSPVQFHQILEMIDCLSLDEQQDLINIVQHRQMEKRREEIANNINQARQEYEQGQVFRGNIDDIINELNND' A
#
# COMPACT_ATOMS: atom_id res chain seq x y z
N MET A 1 -6.67 -22.29 -13.92
CA MET A 1 -7.09 -21.41 -12.81
C MET A 1 -6.36 -21.87 -11.57
N SER A 2 -5.35 -21.13 -11.10
CA SER A 2 -4.58 -21.53 -9.91
C SER A 2 -5.45 -21.24 -8.69
N SER A 3 -5.84 -22.28 -7.93
CA SER A 3 -6.47 -22.08 -6.63
C SER A 3 -5.55 -21.22 -5.75
N PRO A 4 -6.11 -20.30 -4.94
CA PRO A 4 -5.30 -19.56 -3.99
C PRO A 4 -4.63 -20.57 -3.05
N VAL A 5 -3.30 -20.55 -3.03
CA VAL A 5 -2.53 -21.30 -2.03
C VAL A 5 -2.95 -20.78 -0.67
N GLN A 6 -3.45 -21.66 0.19
CA GLN A 6 -3.90 -21.24 1.51
C GLN A 6 -2.68 -20.83 2.33
N PHE A 7 -2.83 -19.83 3.21
CA PHE A 7 -1.72 -19.32 4.03
C PHE A 7 -0.98 -20.45 4.77
N HIS A 8 -1.71 -21.44 5.26
CA HIS A 8 -1.13 -22.62 5.92
C HIS A 8 -0.16 -23.40 5.02
N GLN A 9 -0.52 -23.63 3.75
CA GLN A 9 0.34 -24.32 2.79
C GLN A 9 1.63 -23.54 2.50
N ILE A 10 1.56 -22.20 2.54
CA ILE A 10 2.74 -21.35 2.41
C ILE A 10 3.69 -21.57 3.59
N LEU A 11 3.15 -21.68 4.82
CA LEU A 11 3.96 -21.96 6.00
C LEU A 11 4.65 -23.31 5.91
N GLU A 12 3.94 -24.36 5.49
CA GLU A 12 4.52 -25.70 5.29
C GLU A 12 5.66 -25.68 4.25
N MET A 13 5.51 -24.88 3.19
CA MET A 13 6.58 -24.71 2.18
C MET A 13 7.79 -23.95 2.73
N ILE A 14 7.58 -22.98 3.62
CA ILE A 14 8.66 -22.24 4.28
C ILE A 14 9.43 -23.16 5.23
N ASP A 15 8.74 -24.06 5.93
CA ASP A 15 9.38 -25.04 6.84
C ASP A 15 10.32 -26.00 6.11
N CYS A 16 10.15 -26.18 4.79
CA CYS A 16 11.05 -26.99 3.96
C CYS A 16 12.36 -26.28 3.59
N LEU A 17 12.46 -24.96 3.79
CA LEU A 17 13.65 -24.17 3.49
C LEU A 17 14.69 -24.31 4.61
N SER A 18 15.97 -24.25 4.25
CA SER A 18 17.05 -24.09 5.22
C SER A 18 16.95 -22.74 5.95
N LEU A 19 17.62 -22.60 7.10
CA LEU A 19 17.59 -21.36 7.87
C LEU A 19 18.11 -20.14 7.06
N ASP A 20 19.12 -20.34 6.23
CA ASP A 20 19.67 -19.29 5.36
C ASP A 20 18.64 -18.88 4.30
N GLU A 21 17.98 -19.84 3.66
CA GLU A 21 16.93 -19.58 2.67
C GLU A 21 15.69 -18.90 3.30
N GLN A 22 15.33 -19.28 4.53
CA GLN A 22 14.26 -18.60 5.27
C GLN A 22 14.64 -17.14 5.56
N GLN A 23 15.90 -16.89 5.94
CA GLN A 23 16.38 -15.53 6.20
C GLN A 23 16.39 -14.68 4.92
N ASP A 24 16.79 -15.26 3.79
CA ASP A 24 16.73 -14.62 2.48
C ASP A 24 15.29 -14.32 2.07
N LEU A 25 14.36 -15.26 2.28
CA LEU A 25 12.94 -15.06 2.02
C LEU A 25 12.39 -13.87 2.80
N ILE A 26 12.70 -13.78 4.09
CA ILE A 26 12.28 -12.65 4.95
C ILE A 26 12.78 -11.33 4.35
N ASN A 27 14.06 -11.25 3.98
CA ASN A 27 14.65 -10.04 3.40
C ASN A 27 13.95 -9.64 2.09
N ILE A 28 13.69 -10.61 1.20
CA ILE A 28 13.00 -10.38 -0.06
C ILE A 28 11.57 -9.89 0.16
N VAL A 29 10.83 -10.52 1.08
CA VAL A 29 9.44 -10.15 1.38
C VAL A 29 9.36 -8.74 1.98
N GLN A 30 10.29 -8.39 2.88
CA GLN A 30 10.37 -7.04 3.44
C GLN A 30 10.67 -6.00 2.36
N HIS A 31 11.66 -6.25 1.49
CA HIS A 31 11.99 -5.33 0.40
C HIS A 31 10.79 -5.12 -0.53
N ARG A 32 10.08 -6.20 -0.91
CA ARG A 32 8.89 -6.10 -1.76
C ARG A 32 7.76 -5.30 -1.11
N GLN A 33 7.57 -5.42 0.20
CA GLN A 33 6.58 -4.61 0.91
C GLN A 33 6.95 -3.12 0.92
N MET A 34 8.23 -2.80 1.11
CA MET A 34 8.71 -1.41 1.06
C MET A 34 8.50 -0.79 -0.33
N GLU A 35 8.81 -1.53 -1.40
CA GLU A 35 8.61 -1.06 -2.77
C GLU A 35 7.13 -0.84 -3.11
N LYS A 36 6.24 -1.77 -2.74
CA LYS A 36 4.80 -1.58 -2.92
C LYS A 36 4.29 -0.33 -2.21
N ARG A 37 4.74 -0.08 -0.98
CA ARG A 37 4.36 1.13 -0.25
C ARG A 37 4.87 2.39 -0.93
N ARG A 38 6.06 2.37 -1.53
CA ARG A 38 6.60 3.50 -2.31
C ARG A 38 5.76 3.75 -3.57
N GLU A 39 5.36 2.69 -4.27
CA GLU A 39 4.46 2.79 -5.43
C GLU A 39 3.10 3.40 -5.05
N GLU A 40 2.51 2.96 -3.93
CA GLU A 40 1.26 3.54 -3.41
C GLU A 40 1.39 5.03 -3.11
N ILE A 41 2.49 5.44 -2.46
CA ILE A 41 2.77 6.86 -2.19
C ILE A 41 2.90 7.65 -3.50
N ALA A 42 3.64 7.11 -4.48
CA ALA A 42 3.81 7.77 -5.77
C ALA A 42 2.47 7.93 -6.52
N ASN A 43 1.62 6.89 -6.49
CA ASN A 43 0.29 6.94 -7.08
C ASN A 43 -0.59 8.00 -6.39
N ASN A 44 -0.59 8.04 -5.06
CA ASN A 44 -1.35 9.04 -4.29
C ASN A 44 -0.87 10.47 -4.60
N ILE A 45 0.44 10.68 -4.74
CA ILE A 45 0.99 11.99 -5.13
C ILE A 45 0.53 12.39 -6.53
N ASN A 46 0.57 11.46 -7.48
CA ASN A 46 0.12 11.72 -8.85
C ASN A 46 -1.37 12.05 -8.90
N GLN A 47 -2.20 11.30 -8.17
CA GLN A 47 -3.63 11.56 -8.07
C GLN A 47 -3.91 12.94 -7.45
N ALA A 48 -3.29 13.26 -6.31
CA ALA A 48 -3.49 14.56 -5.64
C ALA A 48 -3.07 15.74 -6.54
N ARG A 49 -1.99 15.59 -7.32
CA ARG A 49 -1.57 16.61 -8.31
C ARG A 49 -2.60 16.77 -9.42
N GLN A 50 -3.11 15.66 -9.96
CA GLN A 50 -4.12 15.68 -10.99
C GLN A 50 -5.42 16.35 -10.51
N GLU A 51 -5.89 16.01 -9.30
CA GLU A 51 -7.07 16.62 -8.68
C GLU A 51 -6.88 18.14 -8.50
N TYR A 52 -5.68 18.56 -8.05
CA TYR A 52 -5.34 19.97 -7.91
C TYR A 52 -5.37 20.71 -9.26
N GLU A 53 -4.75 20.15 -10.30
CA GLU A 53 -4.71 20.72 -11.65
C GLU A 53 -6.10 20.78 -12.30
N GLN A 54 -6.94 19.78 -12.04
CA GLN A 54 -8.33 19.72 -12.54
C GLN A 54 -9.30 20.58 -11.72
N GLY A 55 -8.83 21.21 -10.64
CA GLY A 55 -9.67 21.99 -9.74
C GLY A 55 -10.66 21.13 -8.94
N GLN A 56 -10.46 19.81 -8.90
CA GLN A 56 -11.23 18.84 -8.10
C GLN A 56 -10.74 18.81 -6.65
N VAL A 57 -10.36 19.98 -6.13
CA VAL A 57 -9.94 20.18 -4.75
C VAL A 57 -10.92 21.14 -4.10
N PHE A 58 -11.33 20.84 -2.88
CA PHE A 58 -12.16 21.76 -2.11
C PHE A 58 -11.40 23.08 -1.88
N ARG A 59 -12.08 24.21 -2.13
CA ARG A 59 -11.55 25.55 -1.91
C ARG A 59 -12.61 26.35 -1.16
N GLY A 60 -12.24 26.86 0.01
CA GLY A 60 -13.14 27.64 0.86
C GLY A 60 -12.35 28.42 1.90
N ASN A 61 -13.04 29.26 2.65
CA ASN A 61 -12.47 29.91 3.82
C ASN A 61 -12.37 28.91 4.99
N ILE A 62 -11.87 29.36 6.14
CA ILE A 62 -11.68 28.50 7.31
C ILE A 62 -13.01 27.89 7.80
N ASP A 63 -14.10 28.66 7.76
CA ASP A 63 -15.42 28.17 8.18
C ASP A 63 -15.95 27.09 7.21
N ASP A 64 -15.73 27.26 5.91
CA ASP A 64 -16.09 26.29 4.87
C ASP A 64 -15.32 24.96 5.06
N ILE A 65 -14.02 25.04 5.37
CA ILE A 65 -13.17 23.86 5.61
C ILE A 65 -13.60 23.13 6.89
N ILE A 66 -13.88 23.86 7.98
CA ILE A 66 -14.34 23.27 9.24
C ILE A 66 -15.69 22.57 9.05
N ASN A 67 -16.60 23.14 8.27
CA ASN A 67 -17.89 22.51 7.98
C ASN A 67 -17.73 21.22 7.17
N GLU A 68 -16.85 21.19 6.17
CA GLU A 68 -16.57 19.98 5.38
C GLU A 68 -16.02 18.84 6.26
N LEU A 69 -15.00 19.13 7.07
CA LEU A 69 -14.35 18.11 7.92
C LEU A 69 -15.25 17.51 9.01
N ASN A 70 -16.32 18.20 9.39
CA ASN A 70 -17.28 17.73 10.41
C ASN A 70 -18.46 16.94 9.80
N ASN A 71 -18.55 16.84 8.47
CA ASN A 71 -19.63 16.13 7.76
C ASN A 71 -19.24 14.71 7.29
N ASP A 72 -18.00 14.26 7.56
CA ASP A 72 -17.50 12.89 7.34
C ASP A 72 -17.60 12.01 8.60
#